data_AF-A0A7Z3HXQ0-F1
#
_entry.id   AF-A0A7Z3HXQ0-F1
#
_cell.length_a   1.000
_cell.length_b   1.000
_cell.length_c   1.000
_cell.angle_alpha   90.00
_cell.angle_beta   90.00
_cell.angle_gamma   90.00
#
_symmetry.space_group_name_H-M   'P 1'
#
loop_
_entity.id
_entity.type
_entity.pdbx_description
1 polymer ?
#
loop_
_entity_poly.entity_id
_entity_poly.type
_entity_poly.pdbx_seq_one_letter_code
_entity_poly.pdbx_strand_id
1 'polypeptide(L)'
;MSDDLWGFFIDFPSEGYVVESSYCADGKCNYYIGNIDLNNIWEFDLISLDGKVIKKVGVDVVDFSEPRVRFSMNESGEKINLDIAAENCKVTEDGFLCINKDKQNYRLKFLIKKIQFTPQV
;
A
#
# COMPACT_ATOMS: atom_id res chain seq x y z
N MET A 1 -6.82 -15.70 -14.56
CA MET A 1 -5.66 -14.87 -14.19
C MET A 1 -5.73 -14.72 -12.69
N SER A 2 -4.61 -14.91 -12.00
CA SER A 2 -4.56 -14.91 -10.54
C SER A 2 -5.00 -13.54 -10.02
N ASP A 3 -5.97 -13.49 -9.10
CA ASP A 3 -6.40 -12.29 -8.37
C ASP A 3 -5.33 -11.86 -7.35
N ASP A 4 -4.07 -11.80 -7.80
CA ASP A 4 -2.90 -11.50 -6.99
C ASP A 4 -2.44 -10.06 -7.16
N LEU A 5 -1.38 -9.74 -6.41
CA LEU A 5 -0.71 -8.44 -6.43
C LEU A 5 -0.35 -7.97 -7.85
N TRP A 6 0.08 -8.86 -8.75
CA TRP A 6 0.38 -8.48 -10.14
C TRP A 6 -0.88 -8.18 -10.92
N GLY A 7 -1.93 -8.99 -10.76
CA GLY A 7 -3.22 -8.73 -11.40
C GLY A 7 -3.76 -7.33 -11.08
N PHE A 8 -3.60 -6.88 -9.83
CA PHE A 8 -4.02 -5.54 -9.42
C PHE A 8 -3.23 -4.41 -10.08
N PHE A 9 -1.91 -4.59 -10.26
CA PHE A 9 -1.03 -3.57 -10.85
C PHE A 9 -0.98 -3.62 -12.39
N ILE A 10 -1.33 -4.73 -13.03
CA ILE A 10 -1.40 -4.81 -14.50
C ILE A 10 -2.56 -3.95 -15.04
N ASP A 11 -3.65 -3.83 -14.29
CA ASP A 11 -4.78 -2.96 -14.62
C ASP A 11 -4.58 -1.56 -14.01
N PHE A 12 -3.78 -0.74 -14.70
CA PHE A 12 -3.45 0.62 -14.28
C PHE A 12 -4.66 1.55 -14.43
N PRO A 13 -5.09 2.24 -13.35
CA PRO A 13 -6.09 3.30 -13.44
C PRO A 13 -5.54 4.50 -14.23
N SER A 14 -6.41 5.37 -14.71
CA SER A 14 -6.01 6.53 -15.51
C SER A 14 -5.34 7.64 -14.70
N GLU A 15 -5.66 7.77 -13.41
CA GLU A 15 -5.26 8.90 -12.55
C GLU A 15 -4.34 8.52 -11.38
N GLY A 16 -4.20 7.22 -11.08
CA GLY A 16 -3.42 6.71 -9.95
C GLY A 16 -4.26 6.04 -8.88
N TYR A 17 -3.70 5.93 -7.68
CA TYR A 17 -4.33 5.22 -6.57
C TYR A 17 -4.41 6.08 -5.32
N VAL A 18 -5.50 5.97 -4.57
CA VAL A 18 -5.57 6.45 -3.17
C VAL A 18 -5.23 5.30 -2.25
N VAL A 19 -4.38 5.57 -1.27
CA VAL A 19 -3.98 4.61 -0.24
C VAL A 19 -4.52 5.06 1.10
N GLU A 20 -5.34 4.22 1.72
CA GLU A 20 -5.64 4.33 3.15
C GLU A 20 -4.76 3.34 3.89
N SER A 21 -4.11 3.77 4.96
CA SER A 21 -3.19 2.94 5.72
C SER A 21 -3.45 3.02 7.21
N SER A 22 -3.21 1.89 7.88
CA SER A 22 -3.06 1.88 9.32
C SER A 22 -1.77 1.16 9.70
N TYR A 23 -1.00 1.77 10.57
CA TYR A 23 0.19 1.17 11.15
C TYR A 23 0.03 1.10 12.67
N CYS A 24 0.00 -0.12 13.20
CA CYS A 24 -0.13 -0.38 14.63
C CYS A 24 1.19 -0.93 15.19
N ALA A 25 1.72 -0.29 16.23
CA ALA A 25 2.90 -0.70 16.97
C ALA A 25 2.62 -0.57 18.48
N ASP A 26 3.01 -1.58 19.27
CA ASP A 26 2.89 -1.58 20.73
C ASP A 26 1.50 -1.15 21.25
N GLY A 27 0.45 -1.62 20.57
CA GLY A 27 -0.95 -1.34 20.93
C GLY A 27 -1.48 0.03 20.51
N LYS A 28 -0.66 0.89 19.86
CA LYS A 28 -1.09 2.17 19.30
C LYS A 28 -1.19 2.07 17.77
N CYS A 29 -2.31 2.51 17.22
CA CYS A 29 -2.53 2.55 15.78
C CYS A 29 -2.57 3.99 15.28
N ASN A 30 -1.78 4.26 14.25
CA ASN A 30 -1.80 5.51 13.51
C ASN A 30 -2.43 5.27 12.13
N TYR A 31 -3.21 6.24 11.66
CA TYR A 31 -3.93 6.16 10.39
C TYR A 31 -3.44 7.23 9.44
N TYR A 32 -3.29 6.85 8.17
CA TYR A 32 -2.73 7.69 7.13
C TYR A 32 -3.53 7.57 5.84
N ILE A 33 -3.44 8.62 5.02
CA ILE A 33 -3.91 8.65 3.64
C ILE A 33 -2.78 9.12 2.73
N GLY A 34 -2.69 8.56 1.53
CA GLY A 34 -1.69 8.94 0.54
C GLY A 34 -2.19 8.72 -0.87
N ASN A 35 -1.42 9.19 -1.85
CA ASN A 35 -1.68 8.95 -3.26
C ASN A 35 -0.45 8.29 -3.88
N ILE A 36 -0.67 7.28 -4.71
CA ILE A 36 0.38 6.66 -5.54
C ILE A 36 0.24 7.24 -6.95
N ASP A 37 1.27 7.98 -7.37
CA ASP A 37 1.39 8.47 -8.75
C ASP A 37 1.78 7.32 -9.67
N LEU A 38 1.12 7.21 -10.82
CA LEU A 38 1.44 6.22 -11.84
C LEU A 38 2.86 6.38 -12.41
N ASN A 39 3.36 7.61 -12.44
CA ASN A 39 4.71 7.92 -12.90
C ASN A 39 5.77 7.48 -11.88
N ASN A 40 5.37 7.23 -10.62
CA ASN A 40 6.26 6.78 -9.57
C ASN A 40 5.53 5.87 -8.57
N ILE A 41 5.18 4.66 -9.00
CA ILE A 41 4.52 3.67 -8.13
C ILE A 41 5.43 3.10 -7.04
N TRP A 42 6.73 3.39 -7.10
CA TRP A 42 7.76 2.84 -6.22
C TRP A 42 8.00 3.68 -4.97
N GLU A 43 7.55 4.93 -4.94
CA GLU A 43 7.65 5.79 -3.77
C GLU A 43 6.40 6.65 -3.63
N PHE A 44 5.83 6.69 -2.42
CA PHE A 44 4.71 7.56 -2.12
C PHE A 44 4.72 8.02 -0.66
N ASP A 45 4.05 9.15 -0.43
CA ASP A 45 3.90 9.75 0.89
C ASP A 45 2.55 9.39 1.51
N LEU A 46 2.57 9.07 2.80
CA LEU A 46 1.43 8.85 3.66
C LEU A 46 1.32 9.99 4.67
N ILE A 47 0.16 10.64 4.72
CA ILE A 47 -0.10 11.80 5.56
C ILE A 47 -1.07 11.39 6.66
N SER A 48 -0.78 11.73 7.92
CA SER A 48 -1.70 11.49 9.03
C SER A 48 -3.00 12.28 8.86
N LEU A 49 -4.08 11.84 9.51
CA LEU A 49 -5.38 12.51 9.43
C LEU A 49 -5.37 13.97 9.92
N ASP A 50 -4.42 14.34 10.79
CA ASP A 50 -4.23 15.72 11.25
C ASP A 50 -3.28 16.54 10.37
N GLY A 51 -2.77 15.97 9.27
CA GLY A 51 -1.94 16.62 8.26
C GLY A 51 -0.46 16.80 8.64
N LYS A 52 -0.02 16.32 9.81
CA LYS A 52 1.31 16.68 10.36
C LYS A 52 2.41 15.66 10.08
N VAL A 53 2.08 14.37 10.06
CA VAL A 53 3.07 13.30 9.93
C VAL A 53 3.08 12.83 8.49
N ILE A 54 4.21 13.01 7.82
CA ILE A 54 4.48 12.45 6.50
C ILE A 54 5.37 11.23 6.68
N LYS A 55 4.88 10.07 6.24
CA LYS A 55 5.63 8.82 6.15
C LYS A 55 5.93 8.53 4.70
N LYS A 56 7.22 8.45 4.37
CA LYS A 56 7.67 7.99 3.06
C LYS A 56 7.63 6.47 3.00
N VAL A 57 7.01 5.94 1.97
CA VAL A 57 6.96 4.51 1.68
C VAL A 57 7.71 4.26 0.38
N GLY A 58 8.75 3.44 0.44
CA GLY A 58 9.42 2.88 -0.73
C GLY A 58 8.92 1.46 -1.01
N VAL A 59 8.89 1.09 -2.28
CA VAL A 59 8.47 -0.24 -2.76
C VAL A 59 9.55 -0.78 -3.68
N ASP A 60 10.06 -1.97 -3.35
CA ASP A 60 11.05 -2.68 -4.17
C ASP A 60 10.48 -4.04 -4.61
N VAL A 61 10.72 -4.47 -5.85
CA VAL A 61 10.42 -5.86 -6.24
C VAL A 61 11.54 -6.77 -5.73
N VAL A 62 11.17 -7.78 -4.96
CA VAL A 62 12.12 -8.73 -4.35
C VAL A 62 12.24 -10.00 -5.20
N ASP A 63 11.12 -10.46 -5.77
CA ASP A 63 11.09 -11.63 -6.63
C ASP A 63 9.99 -11.46 -7.70
N PHE A 64 10.36 -11.74 -8.96
CA PHE A 64 9.48 -11.70 -10.11
C PHE A 64 8.86 -13.07 -10.43
N SER A 65 9.53 -14.16 -10.04
CA SER A 65 9.08 -15.53 -10.27
C SER A 65 7.97 -15.92 -9.30
N GLU A 66 8.10 -15.47 -8.05
CA GLU A 66 7.04 -15.45 -7.05
C GLU A 66 6.73 -14.00 -6.69
N PRO A 67 5.52 -13.48 -6.96
CA PRO A 67 5.18 -12.07 -6.79
C PRO A 67 5.45 -11.57 -5.37
N ARG A 68 6.58 -10.89 -5.16
CA ARG A 68 6.97 -10.38 -3.85
C ARG A 68 7.51 -8.97 -3.98
N VAL A 69 6.91 -8.06 -3.21
CA VAL A 69 7.38 -6.68 -3.08
C VAL A 69 7.73 -6.39 -1.64
N ARG A 70 8.71 -5.52 -1.43
CA ARG A 70 9.12 -5.04 -0.12
C ARG A 70 8.66 -3.61 0.05
N PHE A 71 7.83 -3.39 1.05
CA PHE A 71 7.50 -2.05 1.52
C PHE A 71 8.52 -1.64 2.58
N SER A 72 9.12 -0.47 2.38
CA SER A 72 10.10 0.13 3.27
C SER A 72 9.57 1.46 3.81
N MET A 73 9.62 1.66 5.12
CA MET A 73 9.27 2.94 5.75
C MET A 73 10.13 3.19 6.97
N ASN A 74 10.35 4.47 7.32
CA ASN A 74 11.01 4.83 8.57
C ASN A 74 9.96 5.00 9.68
N GLU A 75 10.20 4.37 10.83
CA GLU A 75 9.41 4.55 12.05
C GLU A 75 10.33 4.73 13.24
N SER A 76 10.14 5.80 14.00
CA SER A 76 10.91 6.09 15.22
C SER A 76 12.44 6.04 15.05
N GLY A 77 12.94 6.34 13.85
CA GLY A 77 14.38 6.31 13.52
C GLY A 77 14.89 4.97 12.98
N GLU A 78 14.03 3.94 12.91
CA GLU A 78 14.38 2.62 12.36
C GLU A 78 13.73 2.40 10.99
N LYS A 79 14.47 1.77 10.07
CA LYS A 79 13.93 1.34 8.77
C LYS A 79 13.20 0.02 8.93
N ILE A 80 11.90 0.03 8.71
CA ILE A 80 11.04 -1.15 8.69
C ILE A 80 10.92 -1.66 7.27
N ASN A 81 11.16 -2.97 7.09
CA ASN A 81 10.96 -3.67 5.83
C ASN A 81 9.91 -4.77 6.00
N LEU A 82 8.91 -4.75 5.12
CA LEU A 82 7.80 -5.69 5.10
C LEU A 82 7.68 -6.32 3.72
N ASP A 83 7.95 -7.61 3.66
CA ASP A 83 7.82 -8.39 2.44
C ASP A 83 6.37 -8.83 2.29
N ILE A 84 5.74 -8.36 1.22
CA ILE A 84 4.36 -8.59 0.84
C ILE A 84 4.34 -9.62 -0.27
N ALA A 85 3.75 -10.77 0.01
CA ALA A 85 3.46 -11.81 -0.96
C ALA A 85 1.96 -11.83 -1.29
N ALA A 86 1.56 -12.63 -2.29
CA ALA A 86 0.17 -12.77 -2.70
C ALA A 86 -0.77 -13.15 -1.54
N GLU A 87 -0.33 -13.99 -0.60
CA GLU A 87 -1.09 -14.38 0.59
C GLU A 87 -1.42 -13.22 1.57
N ASN A 88 -0.67 -12.11 1.46
CA ASN A 88 -0.92 -10.90 2.26
C ASN A 88 -1.94 -9.98 1.59
N CYS A 89 -2.38 -10.33 0.37
CA CYS A 89 -3.20 -9.51 -0.49
C CYS A 89 -4.60 -10.10 -0.64
N LYS A 90 -5.61 -9.23 -0.70
CA LYS A 90 -6.98 -9.60 -1.04
C LYS A 90 -7.61 -8.49 -1.85
N VAL A 91 -8.14 -8.82 -3.03
CA VAL A 91 -8.98 -7.89 -3.79
C VAL A 91 -10.41 -7.92 -3.21
N THR A 92 -11.00 -6.76 -2.96
CA THR A 92 -12.39 -6.63 -2.49
C THR A 92 -13.38 -6.75 -3.64
N GLU A 93 -14.66 -6.96 -3.34
CA GLU A 93 -15.73 -6.97 -4.36
C GLU A 93 -15.79 -5.64 -5.13
N ASP A 94 -15.49 -4.53 -4.46
CA ASP A 94 -15.39 -3.19 -5.06
C ASP A 94 -14.09 -2.96 -5.87
N GLY A 95 -13.24 -3.99 -6.01
CA GLY A 95 -12.01 -3.92 -6.80
C GLY A 95 -10.84 -3.20 -6.11
N PHE A 96 -10.85 -3.05 -4.78
CA PHE A 96 -9.75 -2.47 -4.02
C PHE A 96 -8.75 -3.54 -3.58
N LEU A 97 -7.46 -3.20 -3.51
CA LEU A 97 -6.45 -4.09 -2.97
C LEU A 97 -6.27 -3.85 -1.47
N CYS A 98 -6.61 -4.86 -0.67
CA CYS A 98 -6.28 -4.91 0.74
C CYS A 98 -4.94 -5.64 0.93
N ILE A 99 -3.99 -5.02 1.61
CA ILE A 99 -2.74 -5.65 2.05
C ILE A 99 -2.78 -5.69 3.58
N ASN A 100 -2.61 -6.88 4.17
CA ASN A 100 -2.48 -7.05 5.61
C ASN A 100 -1.19 -7.81 5.93
N LYS A 101 -0.29 -7.17 6.67
CA LYS A 101 0.97 -7.79 7.08
C LYS A 101 1.25 -7.56 8.56
N ASP A 102 1.41 -8.67 9.28
CA ASP A 102 1.90 -8.68 10.65
C ASP A 102 3.39 -9.03 10.66
N LYS A 103 4.17 -8.34 11.49
CA LYS A 103 5.58 -8.66 11.77
C LYS A 103 5.90 -8.31 13.23
N GLN A 104 6.14 -9.32 14.05
CA GLN A 104 6.42 -9.14 15.48
C GLN A 104 5.33 -8.29 16.16
N ASN A 105 5.67 -7.07 16.60
CA ASN A 105 4.76 -6.15 17.29
C ASN A 105 4.07 -5.15 16.34
N TYR A 106 4.28 -5.30 15.03
CA TYR A 106 3.80 -4.38 14.02
C TYR A 106 2.69 -5.02 13.18
N ARG A 107 1.63 -4.26 12.96
CA ARG A 107 0.59 -4.59 11.97
C ARG A 107 0.46 -3.44 11.00
N LEU A 108 0.72 -3.73 9.73
CA LEU A 108 0.48 -2.82 8.63
C LEU A 108 -0.76 -3.25 7.86
N LYS A 109 -1.62 -2.28 7.56
CA LYS A 109 -2.70 -2.44 6.60
C LYS A 109 -2.63 -1.36 5.53
N PHE A 110 -2.85 -1.76 4.29
CA PHE A 110 -3.15 -0.85 3.19
C PHE A 110 -4.47 -1.23 2.55
N LEU A 111 -5.25 -0.21 2.19
CA LEU A 111 -6.38 -0.31 1.28
C LEU A 111 -6.07 0.61 0.11
N ILE A 112 -5.79 0.03 -1.05
CA ILE A 112 -5.41 0.75 -2.27
C ILE A 112 -6.62 0.77 -3.20
N LYS A 113 -7.09 1.99 -3.50
CA LYS A 113 -8.26 2.26 -4.33
C LYS A 113 -7.81 2.83 -5.66
N LYS A 114 -8.31 2.27 -6.77
CA LYS A 114 -8.10 2.83 -8.11
C LYS A 114 -8.91 4.13 -8.25
N ILE A 115 -8.28 5.21 -8.69
CA ILE A 115 -8.98 6.44 -9.05
C ILE A 115 -9.45 6.27 -10.50
N GLN A 116 -10.77 6.14 -10.69
CA GLN A 116 -11.37 6.13 -12.02
C GLN A 116 -12.21 7.39 -12.19
N PHE A 117 -12.03 8.08 -13.31
CA PHE A 117 -12.96 9.13 -13.71
C PHE A 117 -14.24 8.44 -14.19
N THR A 118 -15.36 8.69 -13.52
CA THR A 118 -16.67 8.47 -14.13
C THR A 118 -16.96 9.75 -14.92
N PRO A 119 -16.85 9.77 -16.27
CA PRO A 119 -17.33 10.93 -17.01
C PRO A 119 -18.81 11.11 -16.68
N GLN A 120 -19.16 12.24 -16.06
CA GLN A 120 -20.56 12.64 -15.95
C GLN A 120 -21.05 12.92 -17.37
N VAL A 121 -21.96 12.08 -17.86
CA VAL A 121 -22.67 12.25 -19.13
C VAL A 121 -23.75 13.32 -18.96
#